data_AF-A0A345BEP8-F1
#
_entry.id   AF-A0A345BEP8-F1
#
_cell.length_a   1.000
_cell.length_b   1.000
_cell.length_c   1.000
_cell.angle_alpha   90.00
_cell.angle_beta   90.00
_cell.angle_gamma   90.00
#
_symmetry.space_group_name_H-M   'P 1'
#
loop_
_entity.id
_entity.type
_entity.pdbx_description
1 polymer ?
#
loop_
_entity_poly.entity_id
_entity_poly.type
_entity_poly.pdbx_seq_one_letter_code
_entity_poly.pdbx_strand_id
1 'polypeptide(L)'
;MADVESFLKRIPQSTNQGKCFVACILKRNSVIVKNKIHAENLLEANRAIYGDDSEVMRRLRLAINECSKVVEGIFEICEYASVFNDCMHMKMEHILDRVTMERRMEAMGQMTSDPDMWT
;
A
#
# COMPACT_ATOMS: atom_id res chain seq x y z
N MET A 1 3.84 -9.51 17.29
CA MET A 1 4.27 -8.13 16.96
C MET A 1 5.11 -8.07 15.69
N ALA A 2 5.87 -9.11 15.34
CA ALA A 2 6.69 -9.14 14.12
C ALA A 2 5.88 -8.92 12.81
N ASP A 3 4.69 -9.52 12.65
CA ASP A 3 3.90 -9.35 11.41
C ASP A 3 3.47 -7.90 11.17
N VAL A 4 3.11 -7.19 12.24
CA VAL A 4 2.75 -5.76 12.22
C VAL A 4 3.95 -4.91 11.83
N GLU A 5 5.11 -5.19 12.44
CA GLU A 5 6.35 -4.48 12.13
C GLU A 5 6.77 -4.71 10.67
N SER A 6 6.74 -5.96 10.20
CA SER A 6 7.01 -6.30 8.80
C SER A 6 6.05 -5.58 7.85
N PHE A 7 4.75 -5.51 8.19
CA PHE A 7 3.77 -4.80 7.38
C PHE A 7 4.08 -3.30 7.28
N LEU A 8 4.38 -2.65 8.41
CA LEU A 8 4.73 -1.22 8.44
C LEU A 8 6.03 -0.92 7.69
N LYS A 9 7.00 -1.83 7.78
CA LYS A 9 8.28 -1.75 7.06
C LYS A 9 8.19 -2.21 5.60
N ARG A 10 7.01 -2.63 5.14
CA ARG A 10 6.78 -3.18 3.79
C ARG A 10 7.63 -4.41 3.47
N ILE A 11 8.01 -5.16 4.49
CA ILE A 11 8.73 -6.43 4.36
C ILE A 11 7.71 -7.53 4.06
N PRO A 12 7.96 -8.39 3.06
CA PRO A 12 7.10 -9.53 2.76
C PRO A 12 6.83 -10.41 3.98
N GLN A 13 5.60 -10.90 4.09
CA GLN A 13 5.17 -11.72 5.22
C GLN A 13 5.60 -13.17 5.02
N SER A 14 6.47 -13.68 5.90
CA SER A 14 6.97 -15.06 5.82
C SER A 14 6.04 -16.09 6.48
N THR A 15 5.13 -15.66 7.33
CA THR A 15 4.20 -16.53 8.06
C THR A 15 2.79 -16.47 7.46
N ASN A 16 2.04 -17.57 7.53
CA ASN A 16 0.63 -17.57 7.11
C ASN A 16 -0.21 -16.55 7.91
N GLN A 17 0.09 -16.39 9.20
CA GLN A 17 -0.57 -15.38 10.02
C GLN A 17 -0.34 -13.97 9.50
N GLY A 18 0.91 -13.63 9.14
CA GLY A 18 1.26 -12.34 8.56
C GLY A 18 0.60 -12.11 7.20
N LYS A 19 0.56 -13.13 6.34
CA LYS A 19 -0.16 -13.07 5.06
C LYS A 19 -1.66 -12.81 5.28
N CYS A 20 -2.27 -13.47 6.25
CA CYS A 20 -3.68 -13.22 6.61
C CYS A 20 -3.90 -11.85 7.26
N PHE A 21 -2.90 -11.33 7.97
CA PHE A 21 -2.92 -9.96 8.47
C PHE A 21 -2.98 -8.95 7.33
N VAL A 22 -2.17 -9.12 6.28
CA VAL A 22 -2.26 -8.29 5.05
C VAL A 22 -3.67 -8.37 4.45
N ALA A 23 -4.22 -9.58 4.28
CA ALA A 23 -5.59 -9.75 3.79
C ALA A 23 -6.63 -9.03 4.66
N CYS A 24 -6.48 -9.08 5.98
CA CYS A 24 -7.35 -8.38 6.93
C CYS A 24 -7.31 -6.87 6.71
N ILE A 25 -6.11 -6.29 6.60
CA ILE A 25 -5.94 -4.84 6.36
C ILE A 25 -6.54 -4.45 5.01
N LEU A 26 -6.28 -5.19 3.94
CA LEU A 26 -6.82 -4.88 2.61
C LEU A 26 -8.35 -5.00 2.57
N LYS A 27 -8.94 -5.97 3.27
CA LYS A 27 -10.40 -6.09 3.41
C LYS A 27 -11.00 -4.94 4.22
N ARG A 28 -10.37 -4.57 5.34
CA ARG A 28 -10.82 -3.47 6.21
C ARG A 28 -10.85 -2.13 5.45
N ASN A 29 -9.93 -1.93 4.52
CA ASN A 29 -9.86 -0.73 3.68
C ASN A 29 -10.62 -0.88 2.35
N SER A 30 -11.47 -1.91 2.20
CA SER A 30 -12.26 -2.18 0.99
C SER A 30 -11.42 -2.34 -0.29
N VAL A 31 -10.13 -2.63 -0.18
CA VAL A 31 -9.25 -2.95 -1.31
C VAL A 31 -9.52 -4.37 -1.80
N ILE A 32 -9.84 -5.29 -0.90
CA ILE A 32 -10.36 -6.63 -1.25
C ILE A 32 -11.87 -6.66 -0.98
N VAL A 33 -12.66 -6.88 -2.03
CA VAL A 33 -14.12 -7.02 -1.97
C VAL A 33 -14.51 -8.31 -2.67
N LYS A 34 -15.36 -9.13 -2.04
CA LYS A 34 -15.75 -10.46 -2.57
C LYS A 34 -14.53 -11.31 -2.99
N ASN A 35 -13.48 -11.29 -2.15
CA ASN A 35 -12.21 -11.99 -2.35
C ASN A 35 -11.45 -11.61 -3.65
N LYS A 36 -11.66 -10.39 -4.17
CA LYS A 36 -10.90 -9.86 -5.32
C LYS A 36 -10.47 -8.43 -5.05
N ILE A 37 -9.37 -8.01 -5.68
CA ILE A 37 -8.94 -6.62 -5.66
C ILE A 37 -9.99 -5.73 -6.32
N HIS A 38 -10.38 -4.66 -5.62
CA HIS A 38 -11.25 -3.60 -6.11
C HIS A 38 -10.38 -2.40 -6.54
N ALA A 39 -10.00 -2.38 -7.82
CA ALA A 39 -9.03 -1.42 -8.35
C ALA A 39 -9.38 0.05 -8.05
N GLU A 40 -10.65 0.43 -8.20
CA GLU A 40 -11.07 1.82 -7.93
C GLU A 40 -10.94 2.21 -6.46
N ASN A 41 -11.20 1.29 -5.53
CA ASN A 41 -11.04 1.58 -4.10
C ASN A 41 -9.57 1.73 -3.74
N LEU A 42 -8.71 0.92 -4.35
CA LEU A 42 -7.26 1.04 -4.18
C LEU A 42 -6.74 2.36 -4.77
N LEU A 43 -7.22 2.78 -5.93
CA LEU A 43 -6.89 4.07 -6.53
C LEU A 43 -7.35 5.23 -5.65
N GLU A 44 -8.57 5.17 -5.12
CA GLU A 44 -9.12 6.20 -4.23
C GLU A 44 -8.35 6.28 -2.91
N ALA A 45 -8.01 5.13 -2.30
CA ALA A 45 -7.19 5.09 -1.09
C ALA A 45 -5.79 5.72 -1.31
N ASN A 46 -5.19 5.50 -2.48
CA ASN A 46 -3.92 6.13 -2.82
C ASN A 46 -4.07 7.60 -3.22
N ARG A 47 -5.17 8.00 -3.87
CA ARG A 47 -5.48 9.41 -4.17
C ARG A 47 -5.56 10.24 -2.89
N ALA A 48 -6.12 9.69 -1.81
CA ALA A 48 -6.17 10.38 -0.52
C ALA A 48 -4.76 10.71 0.04
N ILE A 49 -3.72 9.98 -0.39
CA ILE A 49 -2.33 10.15 0.08
C ILE A 49 -1.52 11.00 -0.91
N TYR A 50 -1.63 10.69 -2.21
CA TYR A 50 -0.80 11.30 -3.25
C TYR A 50 -1.50 12.45 -3.99
N GLY A 51 -2.78 12.70 -3.71
CA GLY A 51 -3.60 13.62 -4.48
C GLY A 51 -3.81 13.13 -5.92
N ASP A 52 -4.10 14.07 -6.83
CA ASP A 52 -4.29 13.79 -8.25
C ASP A 52 -3.01 13.90 -9.08
N ASP A 53 -1.86 13.54 -8.51
CA ASP A 53 -0.62 13.47 -9.27
C ASP A 53 -0.76 12.49 -10.44
N SER A 54 -0.76 13.04 -11.66
CA SER A 54 -1.07 12.28 -12.86
C SER A 54 -0.03 11.21 -13.19
N GLU A 55 1.25 11.42 -12.84
CA GLU A 55 2.29 10.42 -13.04
C GLU A 55 2.11 9.26 -12.05
N VAL A 56 1.90 9.58 -10.76
CA VAL A 56 1.66 8.58 -9.71
C VAL A 56 0.43 7.75 -10.04
N MET A 57 -0.69 8.41 -10.38
CA MET A 57 -1.95 7.71 -10.68
C MET A 57 -1.86 6.86 -11.95
N ARG A 58 -1.15 7.31 -12.97
CA ARG A 58 -0.89 6.50 -14.18
C ARG A 58 -0.08 5.25 -13.86
N ARG A 59 1.00 5.39 -13.09
CA ARG A 59 1.84 4.25 -12.69
C ARG A 59 1.11 3.30 -11.75
N LEU A 60 0.29 3.83 -10.84
CA LEU A 60 -0.53 3.02 -9.94
C LEU A 60 -1.53 2.17 -10.73
N ARG A 61 -2.22 2.73 -11.73
CA ARG A 61 -3.10 1.95 -12.63
C ARG A 61 -2.36 0.83 -13.36
N LEU A 62 -1.15 1.11 -13.86
CA LEU A 62 -0.30 0.10 -14.50
C LEU A 62 0.05 -1.02 -13.51
N ALA A 63 0.52 -0.67 -12.31
CA ALA A 63 0.89 -1.60 -11.27
C ALA A 63 -0.28 -2.49 -10.84
N ILE A 64 -1.48 -1.92 -10.65
CA ILE A 64 -2.68 -2.68 -10.30
C ILE A 64 -3.01 -3.71 -11.37
N ASN A 65 -2.95 -3.34 -12.65
CA ASN A 65 -3.22 -4.26 -13.76
C ASN A 65 -2.21 -5.41 -13.78
N GLU A 66 -0.91 -5.09 -13.70
CA GLU A 66 0.15 -6.09 -13.69
C GLU A 66 0.06 -7.02 -12.47
N CYS A 67 -0.12 -6.48 -11.28
CA CYS A 67 -0.18 -7.26 -10.04
C CYS A 67 -1.47 -8.08 -9.93
N SER A 68 -2.58 -7.63 -10.54
CA SER A 68 -3.80 -8.43 -10.62
C SER A 68 -3.59 -9.72 -11.43
N LYS A 69 -2.74 -9.68 -12.47
CA LYS A 69 -2.38 -10.86 -13.26
C LYS A 69 -1.49 -11.83 -12.50
N VAL A 70 -0.57 -11.32 -11.66
CA VAL A 70 0.32 -12.15 -10.84
C VAL A 70 -0.46 -13.04 -9.87
N VAL A 71 -1.62 -12.57 -9.41
CA VAL A 71 -2.47 -13.29 -8.46
C VAL A 71 -3.59 -14.08 -9.13
N GLU A 72 -3.62 -14.15 -10.46
CA GLU A 72 -4.56 -15.02 -11.17
C GLU A 72 -4.29 -16.49 -10.83
N GLY A 73 -5.35 -17.21 -10.43
CA GLY A 73 -5.25 -18.61 -10.03
C GLY A 73 -4.86 -18.85 -8.56
N ILE A 74 -4.58 -17.81 -7.77
CA ILE A 74 -4.39 -17.95 -6.32
C ILE A 74 -5.77 -17.96 -5.63
N PHE A 75 -6.16 -19.10 -5.06
CA PHE A 75 -7.46 -19.28 -4.40
C PHE A 75 -7.45 -18.96 -2.91
N GLU A 76 -6.31 -19.19 -2.25
CA GLU A 76 -6.16 -18.91 -0.83
C GLU A 76 -6.01 -17.40 -0.64
N ILE A 77 -6.89 -16.80 0.17
CA ILE A 77 -7.05 -15.34 0.23
C ILE A 77 -5.88 -14.64 0.92
N CYS A 78 -5.20 -15.30 1.86
CA CYS A 78 -4.04 -14.74 2.53
C CYS A 78 -2.83 -14.69 1.58
N GLU A 79 -2.60 -15.76 0.82
CA GLU A 79 -1.59 -15.82 -0.24
C GLU A 79 -1.89 -14.80 -1.34
N TYR A 80 -3.15 -14.76 -1.81
CA TYR A 80 -3.61 -13.80 -2.81
C TYR A 80 -3.30 -12.37 -2.39
N ALA A 81 -3.64 -12.01 -1.15
CA ALA A 81 -3.41 -10.68 -0.62
C ALA A 81 -1.92 -10.36 -0.45
N SER A 82 -1.13 -11.30 0.06
CA SER A 82 0.31 -11.10 0.27
C SER A 82 1.04 -10.92 -1.05
N VAL A 83 0.82 -11.81 -2.02
CA VAL A 83 1.48 -11.76 -3.33
C VAL A 83 1.10 -10.48 -4.07
N PHE A 84 -0.17 -10.07 -4.02
CA PHE A 84 -0.59 -8.80 -4.59
C PHE A 84 0.13 -7.61 -3.92
N ASN A 85 0.16 -7.58 -2.58
CA ASN A 85 0.78 -6.50 -1.82
C ASN A 85 2.28 -6.39 -2.09
N ASP A 86 2.99 -7.52 -2.17
CA ASP A 86 4.41 -7.58 -2.47
C ASP A 86 4.70 -7.10 -3.90
N CYS A 87 3.89 -7.53 -4.88
CA CYS A 87 3.99 -7.04 -6.26
C CYS A 87 3.77 -5.51 -6.32
N MET A 88 2.75 -4.99 -5.65
CA MET A 88 2.48 -3.55 -5.60
C MET A 88 3.63 -2.79 -4.96
N HIS A 89 4.24 -3.33 -3.90
CA HIS A 89 5.41 -2.72 -3.27
C HIS A 89 6.56 -2.59 -4.26
N MET A 90 6.93 -3.67 -4.96
CA MET A 90 8.00 -3.66 -5.96
C MET A 90 7.73 -2.67 -7.10
N LYS A 91 6.49 -2.61 -7.60
CA LYS A 91 6.12 -1.72 -8.71
C LYS A 91 6.08 -0.25 -8.31
N MET A 92 5.81 0.04 -7.04
CA MET A 92 5.67 1.40 -6.53
C MET A 92 6.91 1.90 -5.77
N GLU A 93 7.90 1.04 -5.48
CA GLU A 93 9.13 1.37 -4.72
C GLU A 93 9.82 2.63 -5.26
N HIS A 94 10.10 2.68 -6.56
CA HIS A 94 10.74 3.84 -7.20
C HIS A 94 9.91 5.13 -7.20
N ILE A 95 8.59 5.05 -7.01
CA ILE A 95 7.70 6.21 -6.95
C ILE A 95 7.71 6.79 -5.54
N LEU A 96 7.74 5.91 -4.53
CA LEU A 96 7.82 6.29 -3.14
C LEU A 96 9.11 7.07 -2.86
N ASP A 97 10.23 6.67 -3.43
CA ASP A 97 11.50 7.38 -3.19
C ASP A 97 11.51 8.83 -3.70
N ARG A 98 10.82 9.12 -4.82
CA ARG A 98 10.68 10.50 -5.34
C ARG A 98 9.60 11.31 -4.62
N VAL A 99 8.43 10.73 -4.37
CA VAL A 99 7.28 11.47 -3.80
C VAL A 99 7.39 11.61 -2.28
N THR A 100 8.00 10.64 -1.59
CA THR A 100 8.12 10.68 -0.14
C THR A 100 9.22 11.61 0.35
N MET A 101 10.30 11.89 -0.39
CA MET A 101 11.31 12.84 0.09
C MET A 101 10.76 14.27 0.16
N GLU A 102 10.20 14.78 -0.94
CA GLU A 102 9.68 16.16 -1.00
C GLU A 102 8.47 16.36 -0.06
N ARG A 103 7.49 15.45 -0.09
CA ARG A 103 6.30 15.59 0.77
C ARG A 103 6.51 15.18 2.23
N ARG A 104 7.45 14.28 2.55
CA ARG A 104 7.85 14.09 3.97
C ARG A 104 8.60 15.30 4.49
N MET A 105 9.42 15.96 3.67
CA MET A 105 10.06 17.22 4.08
C MET A 105 9.03 18.34 4.27
N GLU A 106 7.98 18.42 3.45
CA GLU A 106 6.87 19.36 3.66
C GLU A 106 6.04 19.02 4.91
N ALA A 107 5.69 17.74 5.13
CA ALA A 107 4.97 17.31 6.33
C ALA A 107 5.81 17.46 7.62
N MET A 108 7.13 17.26 7.56
CA MET A 108 8.05 17.54 8.66
C MET A 108 8.30 19.03 8.83
N GLY A 109 8.28 19.83 7.75
CA GLY A 109 8.36 21.29 7.79
C GLY A 109 7.09 21.95 8.33
N GLN A 110 5.97 21.23 8.36
CA GLN A 110 4.73 21.62 9.04
C GLN A 110 4.69 21.20 10.52
N MET A 111 5.66 20.43 11.01
CA MET A 111 5.83 20.16 12.43
C MET A 111 6.84 21.15 13.02
N THR A 112 6.34 22.08 13.83
CA THR A 112 7.20 22.94 14.63
C THR A 112 8.01 22.10 15.62
N SER A 113 9.31 22.37 15.71
CA SER A 113 10.20 21.79 16.73
C SER A 113 9.98 22.37 18.12
N ASP A 114 9.03 23.32 18.25
CA ASP A 114 8.60 23.92 19.50
C ASP A 114 7.55 23.02 20.19
N PRO A 115 7.89 22.35 21.31
CA PRO A 115 6.99 21.43 22.00
C PRO A 115 5.74 22.10 22.58
N ASP A 116 5.73 23.43 22.74
CA ASP A 116 4.62 24.18 23.34
C ASP A 116 3.47 24.46 22.34
N MET A 117 3.67 24.14 21.05
CA MET A 117 2.73 24.45 19.96
C MET A 117 2.06 23.20 19.36
N TRP A 118 2.19 22.04 20.01
CA TRP A 118 1.53 20.80 19.59
C TRP A 118 0.09 20.78 20.12
N THR A 119 -0.91 20.91 19.25
CA THR A 119 -2.34 20.66 19.56
C THR A 119 -2.72 19.21 19.38
#